data_AF-A0A5C6YTH5-F1
#
_entry.id   AF-A0A5C6YTH5-F1
#
_cell.length_a   1.000
_cell.length_b   1.000
_cell.length_c   1.000
_cell.angle_alpha   90.00
_cell.angle_beta   90.00
_cell.angle_gamma   90.00
#
_symmetry.space_group_name_H-M   'P 1'
#
loop_
_entity.id
_entity.type
_entity.pdbx_description
1 polymer ?
#
loop_
_entity_poly.entity_id
_entity_poly.type
_entity_poly.pdbx_seq_one_letter_code
_entity_poly.pdbx_strand_id
1 'polypeptide(L)'
;MLSNEIVLRPRFQMELEQPCSQLIMKFSEAKKSQDKFVVSCVDDHVFIKLPNNQQHFWSPQLHLEISETSENHCSLHGFFGPNPTVWTLFIFLHVAVGILFMVDLTWLYSNYNLGNPIDLQIGLAVFLIIAWVLLYVAGRIGKKKGKPGMRELYDFMLETLG
;
A
#
# COMPACT_ATOMS: atom_id res chain seq x y z
N MET A 1 -12.61 -15.16 -11.27
CA MET A 1 -13.21 -13.80 -11.23
C MET A 1 -12.95 -13.22 -9.87
N LEU A 2 -12.20 -12.12 -9.78
CA LEU A 2 -11.91 -11.46 -8.49
C LEU A 2 -13.18 -10.80 -7.97
N SER A 3 -13.74 -11.33 -6.87
CA SER A 3 -14.95 -10.83 -6.26
C SER A 3 -14.77 -9.38 -5.82
N ASN A 4 -15.76 -8.57 -6.16
CA ASN A 4 -15.77 -7.12 -6.09
C ASN A 4 -16.08 -6.65 -4.65
N GLU A 5 -15.27 -7.06 -3.68
CA GLU A 5 -15.32 -6.52 -2.33
C GLU A 5 -14.04 -5.74 -2.02
N ILE A 6 -14.21 -4.67 -1.27
CA ILE A 6 -13.19 -3.67 -0.96
C ILE A 6 -12.18 -4.29 0.02
N VAL A 7 -11.38 -5.25 -0.43
CA VAL A 7 -10.29 -5.80 0.38
C VAL A 7 -9.12 -4.81 0.31
N LEU A 8 -8.82 -4.19 1.45
CA LEU A 8 -7.75 -3.19 1.60
C LEU A 8 -6.36 -3.71 1.22
N ARG A 9 -6.18 -5.03 1.26
CA ARG A 9 -5.02 -5.79 0.79
C ARG A 9 -5.57 -6.99 0.02
N PRO A 10 -5.75 -6.94 -1.31
CA PRO A 10 -6.18 -8.11 -2.06
C PRO A 10 -5.17 -9.23 -1.81
N ARG A 11 -5.67 -10.31 -1.23
CA ARG A 11 -4.94 -11.55 -1.00
C ARG A 11 -5.50 -12.59 -1.93
N PHE A 12 -4.64 -13.43 -2.46
CA PHE A 12 -5.03 -14.60 -3.22
C PHE A 12 -4.21 -15.79 -2.75
N GLN A 13 -4.83 -16.95 -2.83
CA GLN A 13 -4.20 -18.22 -2.55
C GLN A 13 -4.41 -19.10 -3.78
N MET A 14 -3.35 -19.80 -4.20
CA MET A 14 -3.37 -20.72 -5.32
C MET A 14 -2.68 -22.01 -4.90
N GLU A 15 -3.32 -23.14 -5.16
CA GLU A 15 -2.70 -24.46 -5.00
C GLU A 15 -2.13 -24.89 -6.35
N LEU A 16 -0.89 -25.36 -6.34
CA LEU A 16 -0.13 -25.75 -7.52
C LEU A 16 0.37 -27.18 -7.32
N GLU A 17 0.11 -28.03 -8.30
CA GLU A 17 0.63 -29.41 -8.38
C GLU A 17 2.08 -29.40 -8.91
N GLN A 18 2.94 -28.59 -8.31
CA GLN A 18 4.36 -28.49 -8.63
C GLN A 18 5.19 -28.42 -7.34
N PRO A 19 6.42 -28.98 -7.34
CA PRO A 19 7.33 -28.83 -6.20
C PRO A 19 7.67 -27.37 -5.92
N CYS A 20 7.71 -26.98 -4.64
CA CYS A 20 7.97 -25.60 -4.21
C CYS A 20 9.35 -25.12 -4.69
N SER A 21 10.32 -26.04 -4.73
CA SER A 21 11.66 -25.79 -5.27
C SER A 21 11.65 -25.39 -6.74
N GLN A 22 10.76 -25.97 -7.57
CA GLN A 22 10.63 -25.60 -8.97
C GLN A 22 10.03 -24.19 -9.12
N LEU A 23 9.06 -23.84 -8.29
CA LEU A 23 8.46 -22.50 -8.27
C LEU A 23 9.49 -21.43 -7.92
N ILE A 24 10.26 -21.64 -6.85
CA ILE A 24 11.33 -20.71 -6.44
C ILE A 24 12.41 -20.59 -7.53
N MET A 25 12.77 -21.70 -8.19
CA MET A 25 13.71 -21.68 -9.31
C MET A 25 13.19 -20.84 -10.48
N LYS A 26 11.92 -20.99 -10.89
CA LYS A 26 11.32 -20.15 -11.95
C LYS A 26 11.41 -18.66 -11.64
N PHE A 27 11.12 -18.25 -10.41
CA PHE A 27 11.25 -16.85 -10.00
C PHE A 27 12.71 -16.38 -9.94
N SER A 28 13.65 -17.25 -9.57
CA SER A 28 15.09 -16.97 -9.59
C SER A 28 15.64 -16.81 -11.01
N GLU A 29 15.13 -17.57 -11.98
CA GLU A 29 15.45 -17.42 -13.39
C GLU A 29 14.83 -16.15 -13.98
N ALA A 30 13.57 -15.87 -13.65
CA ALA A 30 12.90 -14.62 -14.04
C ALA A 30 13.61 -13.38 -13.49
N LYS A 31 14.26 -13.46 -12.32
CA LYS A 31 15.13 -12.40 -11.81
C LYS A 31 16.33 -12.11 -12.73
N LYS A 32 16.87 -13.12 -13.42
CA LYS A 32 18.04 -12.98 -14.31
C LYS A 32 17.66 -12.68 -15.76
N SER A 33 16.46 -13.12 -16.17
CA SER A 33 16.03 -13.05 -17.57
C SER A 33 15.35 -11.73 -17.95
N GLN A 34 14.93 -10.90 -16.99
CA GLN A 34 14.26 -9.64 -17.30
C GLN A 34 14.65 -8.50 -16.35
N ASP A 35 14.65 -7.28 -16.89
CA ASP A 35 14.92 -6.02 -16.18
C ASP A 35 13.65 -5.17 -15.98
N LYS A 36 12.50 -5.67 -16.42
CA LYS A 36 11.22 -4.95 -16.40
C LYS A 36 10.65 -4.84 -14.97
N PHE A 37 10.96 -5.78 -14.10
CA PHE A 37 10.51 -5.87 -12.71
C PHE A 37 11.67 -6.30 -11.80
N VAL A 38 11.71 -5.73 -10.59
CA VAL A 38 12.68 -6.10 -9.55
C VAL A 38 12.12 -7.29 -8.77
N VAL A 39 12.71 -8.46 -9.00
CA VAL A 39 12.37 -9.70 -8.28
C VAL A 39 13.41 -9.95 -7.18
N SER A 40 12.96 -10.19 -5.95
CA SER A 40 13.80 -10.55 -4.82
C SER A 40 13.23 -11.79 -4.15
N CYS A 41 13.97 -12.90 -4.20
CA CYS A 41 13.64 -14.13 -3.50
C CYS A 41 14.47 -14.21 -2.22
N VAL A 42 13.83 -14.45 -1.09
CA VAL A 42 14.43 -14.69 0.22
C VAL A 42 13.73 -15.92 0.79
N ASP A 43 14.43 -17.05 0.77
CA ASP A 43 13.89 -18.36 1.15
C ASP A 43 12.56 -18.65 0.40
N ASP A 44 11.47 -18.83 1.15
CA ASP A 44 10.13 -19.12 0.64
C ASP A 44 9.32 -17.86 0.27
N HIS A 45 9.92 -16.68 0.42
CA HIS A 45 9.30 -15.39 0.13
C HIS A 45 9.82 -14.78 -1.16
N VAL A 46 8.93 -14.41 -2.07
CA VAL A 46 9.24 -13.73 -3.33
C VAL A 46 8.58 -12.36 -3.36
N PHE A 47 9.40 -11.32 -3.51
CA PHE A 47 8.95 -9.94 -3.66
C PHE A 47 9.11 -9.50 -5.11
N ILE A 48 8.04 -9.00 -5.72
CA ILE A 48 8.05 -8.44 -7.07
C ILE A 48 7.65 -6.96 -6.98
N LYS A 49 8.52 -6.10 -7.49
CA LYS A 49 8.36 -4.64 -7.47
C LYS A 49 8.57 -4.06 -8.86
N LEU A 50 7.95 -2.90 -9.11
CA LEU A 50 8.27 -2.08 -10.28
C LEU A 50 9.75 -1.63 -10.24
N PRO A 51 10.38 -1.32 -11.38
CA PRO A 51 11.77 -0.86 -11.42
C PRO A 51 11.89 0.51 -10.74
N ASN A 52 13.04 0.78 -10.13
CA ASN A 52 13.23 1.98 -9.28
C ASN A 52 12.91 3.30 -9.99
N ASN A 53 13.07 3.36 -11.32
CA ASN A 53 12.74 4.54 -12.14
C ASN A 53 11.23 4.77 -12.31
N GLN A 54 10.40 3.74 -12.14
CA GLN A 54 8.93 3.78 -12.23
C GLN A 54 8.27 3.65 -10.85
N GLN A 55 9.06 3.47 -9.80
CA GLN A 55 8.57 3.47 -8.44
C GLN A 55 8.19 4.89 -8.02
N HIS A 56 6.92 5.05 -7.68
CA HIS A 56 6.39 6.21 -6.99
C HIS A 56 5.94 5.80 -5.59
N PHE A 57 5.62 6.81 -4.76
CA PHE A 57 5.13 6.59 -3.40
C PHE A 57 3.96 5.59 -3.32
N TRP A 58 3.05 5.58 -4.29
CA TRP A 58 1.90 4.66 -4.35
C TRP A 58 2.12 3.40 -5.20
N SER A 59 3.37 3.08 -5.56
CA SER A 59 3.65 1.88 -6.34
C SER A 59 3.36 0.61 -5.53
N PRO A 60 2.59 -0.33 -6.10
CA PRO A 60 2.29 -1.58 -5.43
C PRO A 60 3.52 -2.49 -5.37
N GLN A 61 3.56 -3.33 -4.33
CA GLN A 61 4.53 -4.40 -4.20
C GLN A 61 3.76 -5.71 -4.06
N LEU A 62 4.09 -6.70 -4.88
CA LEU A 62 3.53 -8.04 -4.77
C LEU A 62 4.47 -8.87 -3.89
N HIS A 63 3.93 -9.39 -2.79
CA HIS A 63 4.62 -10.34 -1.96
C HIS A 63 3.95 -11.70 -2.12
N LEU A 64 4.76 -12.71 -2.41
CA LEU A 64 4.38 -14.10 -2.57
C LEU A 64 5.07 -14.90 -1.49
N GLU A 65 4.34 -15.79 -0.86
CA GLU A 65 4.81 -16.75 0.13
C GLU A 65 4.46 -18.14 -0.39
N ILE A 66 5.46 -19.01 -0.50
CA ILE A 66 5.32 -20.36 -1.04
C ILE A 66 5.43 -21.32 0.14
N SER A 67 4.39 -22.10 0.41
CA SER A 67 4.39 -23.10 1.48
C SER A 67 4.09 -24.49 0.96
N GLU A 68 4.82 -25.48 1.47
CA GLU A 68 4.61 -26.88 1.13
C GLU A 68 3.34 -27.41 1.83
N THR A 69 2.43 -27.99 1.06
CA THR A 69 1.16 -28.51 1.59
C THR A 69 1.15 -30.05 1.62
N SER A 70 1.80 -30.71 0.66
CA SER A 70 2.01 -32.17 0.62
C SER A 70 3.15 -32.49 -0.36
N GLU A 71 3.62 -33.75 -0.43
CA GLU A 71 4.58 -34.18 -1.46
C GLU A 71 4.05 -33.79 -2.86
N ASN A 72 4.82 -32.98 -3.61
CA ASN A 72 4.46 -32.41 -4.92
C ASN A 72 3.30 -31.38 -4.96
N HIS A 73 2.77 -30.93 -3.82
CA HIS A 73 1.74 -29.89 -3.77
C HIS A 73 2.20 -28.66 -2.96
N CYS A 74 2.10 -27.50 -3.59
CA CYS A 74 2.50 -26.23 -2.98
C CYS A 74 1.37 -25.21 -2.99
N SER A 75 1.28 -24.47 -1.90
CA SER A 75 0.32 -23.38 -1.73
C SER A 75 1.06 -22.06 -1.86
N LEU A 76 0.62 -21.24 -2.80
CA LEU A 76 1.15 -19.91 -3.07
C LEU A 76 0.19 -18.86 -2.54
N HIS A 77 0.65 -18.09 -1.56
CA HIS A 77 -0.08 -17.00 -0.94
C HIS A 77 0.47 -15.66 -1.44
N GLY A 78 -0.33 -14.90 -2.18
CA GLY A 78 0.03 -13.59 -2.68
C GLY A 78 -0.72 -12.48 -1.97
N PHE A 79 -0.04 -11.37 -1.64
CA PHE A 79 -0.70 -10.14 -1.23
C PHE A 79 -0.04 -8.88 -1.77
N PHE A 80 -0.86 -7.87 -2.05
CA PHE A 80 -0.39 -6.56 -2.49
C PHE A 80 -0.19 -5.61 -1.30
N GLY A 81 1.04 -5.21 -1.04
CA GLY A 81 1.41 -4.25 0.01
C GLY A 81 1.63 -2.85 -0.55
N PRO A 82 1.07 -1.78 0.06
CA PRO A 82 1.56 -0.43 -0.15
C PRO A 82 2.92 -0.24 0.55
N ASN A 83 3.70 0.74 0.10
CA ASN A 83 4.94 1.11 0.77
C ASN A 83 4.65 1.60 2.22
N PRO A 84 5.22 0.96 3.26
CA PRO A 84 4.95 1.32 4.66
C PRO A 84 5.28 2.78 4.99
N THR A 85 6.26 3.38 4.32
CA THR A 85 6.66 4.79 4.52
C THR A 85 5.53 5.77 4.20
N VAL A 86 4.74 5.48 3.16
CA VAL A 86 3.62 6.37 2.77
C VAL A 86 2.49 6.31 3.76
N TRP A 87 2.18 5.11 4.24
CA TRP A 87 1.16 4.93 5.25
C TRP A 87 1.52 5.70 6.53
N THR A 88 2.75 5.57 7.01
CA THR A 88 3.21 6.30 8.20
C THR A 88 3.18 7.82 8.00
N LEU A 89 3.65 8.34 6.86
CA LEU A 89 3.59 9.77 6.55
C LEU A 89 2.15 10.28 6.54
N PHE A 90 1.24 9.53 5.94
CA PHE A 90 -0.17 9.90 5.85
C PHE A 90 -0.82 9.96 7.22
N ILE A 91 -0.64 8.92 8.05
CA ILE A 91 -1.15 8.90 9.42
C ILE A 91 -0.54 10.04 10.24
N PHE A 92 0.75 10.28 10.12
CA PHE A 92 1.45 11.38 10.79
C PHE A 92 0.82 12.74 10.45
N LEU A 93 0.56 13.03 9.17
CA LEU A 93 -0.07 14.28 8.75
C LEU A 93 -1.48 14.44 9.34
N HIS A 94 -2.28 13.38 9.39
CA HIS A 94 -3.62 13.45 10.01
C HIS A 94 -3.52 13.71 11.51
N VAL A 95 -2.62 13.00 12.21
CA VAL A 95 -2.41 13.21 13.64
C VAL A 95 -1.94 14.63 13.91
N ALA A 96 -1.02 15.17 13.11
CA ALA A 96 -0.57 16.55 13.22
C ALA A 96 -1.73 17.56 13.07
N VAL A 97 -2.57 17.41 12.04
CA VAL A 97 -3.75 18.27 11.85
C VAL A 97 -4.72 18.13 13.03
N GLY A 98 -4.95 16.91 13.52
CA GLY A 98 -5.82 16.66 14.68
C GLY A 98 -5.32 17.32 15.96
N ILE A 99 -4.01 17.26 16.22
CA ILE A 99 -3.39 17.94 17.36
C ILE A 99 -3.54 19.45 17.22
N LEU A 100 -3.23 20.01 16.04
CA LEU A 100 -3.40 21.45 15.78
C LEU A 100 -4.84 21.90 15.98
N PHE A 101 -5.81 21.07 15.58
CA PHE A 101 -7.23 21.35 15.78
C PHE A 101 -7.61 21.38 17.26
N MET A 102 -7.12 20.44 18.06
CA MET A 102 -7.37 20.42 19.52
C MET A 102 -6.74 21.62 20.24
N VAL A 103 -5.54 22.03 19.82
CA VAL A 103 -4.87 23.23 20.33
C VAL A 103 -5.67 24.48 19.99
N ASP A 104 -6.10 24.61 18.73
CA ASP A 104 -6.89 25.75 18.27
C ASP A 104 -8.26 25.83 18.96
N LEU A 105 -8.95 24.70 19.16
CA LEU A 105 -10.20 24.65 19.93
C LEU A 105 -10.03 25.14 21.37
N THR A 106 -8.94 24.75 22.02
CA THR A 106 -8.63 25.19 23.39
C THR A 106 -8.35 26.70 23.42
N TRP A 107 -7.62 27.20 22.42
CA TRP A 107 -7.30 28.62 22.29
C TRP A 107 -8.55 29.46 21.98
N LEU A 108 -9.40 28.98 21.08
CA LEU A 108 -10.71 29.54 20.75
C LEU A 108 -11.58 29.67 22.00
N TYR A 109 -11.72 28.58 22.77
CA TYR A 109 -12.53 28.57 23.98
C TYR A 109 -12.01 29.57 25.03
N SER A 110 -10.70 29.64 25.21
CA SER A 110 -10.07 30.60 26.13
C SER A 110 -10.37 32.05 25.71
N ASN A 111 -10.15 32.39 24.44
CA ASN A 111 -10.38 33.75 23.93
C ASN A 111 -11.86 34.14 23.92
N TYR A 112 -12.75 33.21 23.61
CA TYR A 112 -14.19 33.44 23.68
C TYR A 112 -14.62 33.84 25.09
N ASN A 113 -14.15 33.10 26.11
CA ASN A 113 -14.46 33.42 27.51
C ASN A 113 -13.83 34.73 28.00
N LEU A 114 -12.70 35.14 27.41
CA LEU A 114 -12.03 36.41 27.71
C LEU A 114 -12.67 37.61 26.99
N GLY A 115 -13.67 37.38 26.12
CA GLY A 115 -14.27 38.43 25.29
C GLY A 115 -13.35 38.97 24.19
N ASN A 116 -12.28 38.23 23.87
CA ASN A 116 -11.34 38.57 22.81
C ASN A 116 -11.94 38.22 21.44
N PRO A 117 -11.48 38.89 20.36
CA PRO A 117 -11.87 38.50 19.01
C PRO A 117 -11.40 37.07 18.69
N ILE A 118 -12.30 36.30 18.07
CA ILE A 118 -12.11 34.87 17.76
C ILE A 118 -11.97 34.58 16.25
N ASP A 119 -11.93 35.63 15.42
CA ASP A 119 -11.97 35.50 13.96
C ASP A 119 -10.80 34.69 13.40
N LEU A 120 -9.61 34.82 14.01
CA LEU A 120 -8.40 34.09 13.62
C LEU A 120 -8.58 32.58 13.84
N GLN A 121 -9.09 32.18 15.01
CA GLN A 121 -9.28 30.78 15.39
C GLN A 121 -10.36 30.14 14.53
N ILE A 122 -11.45 30.85 14.23
CA ILE A 122 -12.46 30.36 13.28
C ILE A 122 -11.84 30.13 11.90
N GLY A 123 -11.03 31.08 11.41
CA GLY A 123 -10.30 30.94 10.14
C GLY A 123 -9.36 29.73 10.13
N LEU A 124 -8.62 29.53 11.23
CA LEU A 124 -7.69 28.40 11.39
C LEU A 124 -8.45 27.07 11.44
N ALA A 125 -9.55 26.98 12.19
CA ALA A 125 -10.39 25.80 12.28
C ALA A 125 -10.94 25.39 10.90
N VAL A 126 -11.45 26.34 10.12
CA VAL A 126 -11.93 26.08 8.74
C VAL A 126 -10.78 25.60 7.85
N PHE A 127 -9.61 26.23 7.93
CA PHE A 127 -8.43 25.81 7.18
C PHE A 127 -8.01 24.36 7.53
N LEU A 128 -7.99 24.01 8.81
CA LEU A 128 -7.65 22.66 9.28
C LEU A 128 -8.66 21.62 8.80
N ILE A 129 -9.96 21.94 8.78
CA ILE A 129 -11.00 21.06 8.22
C ILE A 129 -10.77 20.83 6.72
N ILE A 130 -10.48 21.89 5.96
CA ILE A 130 -10.17 21.79 4.53
C ILE A 130 -8.91 20.93 4.33
N ALA A 131 -7.85 21.16 5.11
CA ALA A 131 -6.63 20.37 5.05
C ALA A 131 -6.90 18.89 5.32
N TRP A 132 -7.74 18.56 6.30
CA TRP A 132 -8.15 17.19 6.59
C TRP A 132 -8.86 16.53 5.41
N VAL A 133 -9.80 17.23 4.78
CA VAL A 133 -10.52 16.74 3.60
C VAL A 133 -9.56 16.53 2.42
N LEU A 134 -8.64 17.47 2.18
CA LEU A 134 -7.62 17.34 1.13
C LEU A 134 -6.72 16.13 1.36
N LEU A 135 -6.28 15.90 2.60
CA LEU A 135 -5.54 14.70 2.97
C LEU A 135 -6.35 13.43 2.68
N TYR A 136 -7.62 13.39 3.08
CA TYR A 136 -8.50 12.25 2.79
C TYR A 136 -8.60 11.96 1.28
N VAL A 137 -8.83 13.00 0.47
CA VAL A 137 -8.91 12.88 -1.00
C VAL A 137 -7.58 12.43 -1.60
N ALA A 138 -6.45 12.97 -1.13
CA ALA A 138 -5.12 12.55 -1.57
C ALA A 138 -4.88 11.06 -1.30
N GLY A 139 -5.29 10.55 -0.13
CA GLY A 139 -5.23 9.13 0.19
C GLY A 139 -6.06 8.26 -0.77
N ARG A 140 -7.27 8.72 -1.14
CA ARG A 140 -8.15 8.03 -2.10
C ARG A 140 -7.57 8.03 -3.51
N ILE A 141 -7.00 9.14 -3.98
CA ILE A 141 -6.35 9.23 -5.30
C ILE A 141 -5.11 8.34 -5.34
N GLY A 142 -4.31 8.34 -4.28
CA GLY A 142 -3.15 7.47 -4.13
C GLY A 142 -3.50 5.99 -4.33
N LYS A 143 -4.58 5.54 -3.68
CA LYS A 143 -5.09 4.16 -3.86
C LYS A 143 -5.49 3.85 -5.30
N LYS A 144 -6.02 4.82 -6.05
CA LYS A 144 -6.42 4.64 -7.46
C LYS A 144 -5.21 4.53 -8.39
N LYS A 145 -4.15 5.33 -8.16
CA LYS A 145 -2.92 5.32 -8.96
C LYS A 145 -2.14 4.00 -8.85
N GLY A 146 -2.24 3.28 -7.73
CA GLY A 146 -1.59 1.98 -7.56
C GLY A 146 -2.26 0.80 -8.28
N LYS A 147 -3.51 0.95 -8.75
CA LYS A 147 -4.26 -0.14 -9.42
C LYS A 147 -3.63 -0.70 -10.71
N PRO A 148 -3.20 0.11 -11.69
CA PRO A 148 -2.59 -0.42 -12.92
C PRO A 148 -1.34 -1.25 -12.62
N GLY A 149 -0.46 -0.78 -11.73
CA GLY A 149 0.73 -1.53 -11.33
C GLY A 149 0.42 -2.85 -10.63
N MET A 150 -0.70 -2.99 -9.91
CA MET A 150 -1.07 -4.27 -9.29
C MET A 150 -1.41 -5.31 -10.35
N ARG A 151 -2.02 -4.89 -11.46
CA ARG A 151 -2.37 -5.78 -12.56
C ARG A 151 -1.14 -6.23 -13.33
N GLU A 152 -0.22 -5.30 -13.62
CA GLU A 152 1.06 -5.63 -14.28
C GLU A 152 1.88 -6.65 -13.47
N LEU A 153 1.95 -6.47 -12.14
CA LEU A 153 2.65 -7.42 -11.26
C LEU A 153 1.96 -8.79 -11.20
N TYR A 154 0.63 -8.82 -11.22
CA TYR A 154 -0.15 -10.05 -11.25
C TYR A 154 0.02 -10.81 -12.56
N ASP A 155 -0.05 -10.10 -13.69
CA ASP A 155 0.11 -10.68 -15.02
C ASP A 155 1.53 -11.25 -15.19
N PHE A 156 2.56 -10.55 -14.71
CA PHE A 156 3.94 -11.06 -14.68
C PHE A 156 4.10 -12.33 -13.83
N MET A 157 3.44 -12.39 -12.67
CA MET A 157 3.43 -13.60 -11.85
C MET A 157 2.79 -14.77 -12.61
N LEU A 158 1.64 -14.57 -13.26
CA LEU A 158 0.98 -15.61 -14.04
C LEU A 158 1.87 -16.11 -15.18
N GLU A 159 2.51 -15.22 -15.93
CA GLU A 159 3.47 -15.55 -17.00
C GLU A 159 4.70 -16.32 -16.49
N THR A 160 5.12 -16.07 -15.25
CA THR A 160 6.24 -16.82 -14.63
C THR A 160 5.81 -18.21 -14.15
N LEU A 161 4.54 -18.39 -13.79
CA LEU A 161 4.00 -19.66 -13.27
C LEU A 161 3.64 -20.66 -14.38
N GLY A 162 3.20 -20.18 -15.56
CA GLY A 162 2.73 -21.00 -16.69
C GLY A 162 3.22 -20.51 -18.04
#